data_AF-A0A917FZ03-F1
#
_entry.id   AF-A0A917FZ03-F1
#
_cell.length_a   1.000
_cell.length_b   1.000
_cell.length_c   1.000
_cell.angle_alpha   90.00
_cell.angle_beta   90.00
_cell.angle_gamma   90.00
#
_symmetry.space_group_name_H-M   'P 1'
#
loop_
_entity.id
_entity.type
_entity.pdbx_description
1 polymer ?
#
loop_
_entity_poly.entity_id
_entity_poly.type
_entity_poly.pdbx_seq_one_letter_code
_entity_poly.pdbx_strand_id
1 'polypeptide(L)'
;MFGDLYSKVSLRFLAQYPTSQSVLAMSEENVTANIQRLVGHVASNRWSLERSQKLMAAAERNPFRETAFPSHLISLELFINLLLQYQEHLAKLDKSIEALAEELLEYDLIQSIPGIGTKIAATILAEIGEIDRFDHAKKLVAFAGIDPSVFSSGKFTATRNTITKRGSRRLRTALYQAVRCGLRSSRNKKIRAYYDKKRAEGKPFKVAVIACVNKLIHWIYAILTKKEPFRVD
;
A
#
# COMPACT_ATOMS: atom_id res chain seq x y z
N MET A 1 -10.12 13.24 17.23
CA MET A 1 -11.30 13.80 16.54
C MET A 1 -11.73 12.91 15.39
N PHE A 2 -10.90 12.69 14.38
CA PHE A 2 -11.08 11.61 13.40
C PHE A 2 -9.84 10.71 13.41
N GLY A 3 -9.93 9.50 12.83
CA GLY A 3 -8.83 8.52 12.88
C GLY A 3 -7.61 8.90 12.01
N ASP A 4 -7.84 9.61 10.90
CA ASP A 4 -6.82 10.06 9.95
C ASP A 4 -7.03 11.53 9.61
N LEU A 5 -6.03 12.36 9.89
CA LEU A 5 -6.04 13.82 9.67
C LEU A 5 -6.27 14.18 8.20
N TYR A 6 -5.79 13.35 7.28
CA TYR A 6 -5.87 13.61 5.84
C TYR A 6 -7.06 12.89 5.18
N SER A 7 -7.94 12.25 5.96
CA SER A 7 -9.16 11.68 5.41
C SER A 7 -10.06 12.77 4.78
N LYS A 8 -10.81 12.40 3.73
CA LYS A 8 -11.79 13.31 3.08
C LYS A 8 -12.74 13.95 4.09
N VAL A 9 -13.17 13.20 5.11
CA VAL A 9 -14.03 13.69 6.19
C VAL A 9 -13.33 14.78 6.99
N SER A 10 -12.10 14.54 7.44
CA SER A 10 -11.34 15.50 8.26
C SER A 10 -11.05 16.78 7.49
N LEU A 11 -10.60 16.65 6.23
CA LEU A 11 -10.30 17.77 5.36
C LEU A 11 -11.55 18.61 5.06
N ARG A 12 -12.67 17.97 4.72
CA ARG A 12 -13.94 18.68 4.45
C ARG A 12 -14.54 19.30 5.70
N PHE A 13 -14.40 18.65 6.85
CA PHE A 13 -14.84 19.25 8.12
C PHE A 13 -14.01 20.49 8.44
N LEU A 14 -12.68 20.40 8.30
CA LEU A 14 -11.77 21.53 8.56
C LEU A 14 -11.97 22.68 7.57
N ALA A 15 -12.34 22.40 6.32
CA ALA A 15 -12.70 23.44 5.35
C ALA A 15 -13.96 24.23 5.77
N GLN A 16 -14.90 23.57 6.47
CA GLN A 16 -16.15 24.20 6.91
C GLN A 16 -16.01 24.88 8.27
N TYR A 17 -15.19 24.29 9.16
CA TYR A 17 -14.94 24.80 10.50
C TYR A 17 -13.42 24.89 10.75
N PRO A 18 -12.74 25.89 10.15
CA PRO A 18 -11.28 25.96 10.18
C PRO A 18 -10.72 26.41 11.54
N THR A 19 -11.57 26.89 12.46
CA THR A 19 -11.17 27.41 13.78
C THR A 19 -12.02 26.81 14.89
N SER A 20 -11.50 26.76 16.11
CA SER A 20 -12.31 26.33 17.25
C SER A 20 -13.49 27.25 17.47
N GLN A 21 -13.35 28.56 17.23
CA GLN A 21 -14.47 29.51 17.28
C GLN A 21 -15.59 29.15 16.29
N SER A 22 -15.25 28.75 15.05
CA SER A 22 -16.25 28.34 14.06
C SER A 22 -17.02 27.07 14.45
N VAL A 23 -16.40 26.19 15.23
CA VAL A 23 -17.08 25.01 15.80
C VAL A 23 -18.01 25.43 16.94
N LEU A 24 -17.50 26.25 17.87
CA LEU A 24 -18.24 26.68 19.06
C LEU A 24 -19.42 27.61 18.74
N ALA A 25 -19.40 28.26 17.58
CA ALA A 25 -20.51 29.06 17.08
C ALA A 25 -21.73 28.21 16.65
N MET A 26 -21.56 26.90 16.47
CA MET A 26 -22.61 25.98 16.05
C MET A 26 -23.19 25.21 17.25
N SER A 27 -24.43 24.72 17.13
CA SER A 27 -24.99 23.77 18.10
C SER A 27 -24.40 22.36 17.93
N GLU A 28 -24.40 21.57 19.02
CA GLU A 28 -23.94 20.17 18.99
C GLU A 28 -24.71 19.35 17.94
N GLU A 29 -26.02 19.61 17.80
CA GLU A 29 -26.89 19.00 16.80
C GLU A 29 -26.40 19.29 15.38
N ASN A 30 -26.06 20.55 15.09
CA ASN A 30 -25.57 20.95 13.76
C ASN A 30 -24.20 20.35 13.44
N VAL A 31 -23.29 20.31 14.40
CA VAL A 31 -21.97 19.67 14.23
C VAL A 31 -22.15 18.16 14.02
N THR A 32 -23.03 17.52 14.78
CA THR A 32 -23.36 16.09 14.63
C THR A 32 -23.95 15.79 13.25
N ALA A 33 -24.93 16.58 12.82
CA ALA A 33 -25.54 16.44 11.49
C ALA A 33 -24.52 16.64 10.37
N ASN A 34 -23.59 17.59 10.54
CA ASN A 34 -22.52 17.82 9.57
C ASN A 34 -21.57 16.62 9.46
N ILE A 35 -21.12 16.09 10.61
CA ILE A 35 -20.29 14.88 10.66
C ILE A 35 -21.02 13.71 10.00
N GLN A 36 -22.30 13.51 10.32
CA GLN A 36 -23.12 12.45 9.73
C GLN A 36 -23.20 12.59 8.20
N ARG A 37 -23.38 13.81 7.69
CA ARG A 37 -23.39 14.09 6.25
C ARG A 37 -22.03 13.78 5.60
N LEU A 38 -20.92 14.11 6.24
CA LEU A 38 -19.58 13.89 5.70
C LEU A 38 -19.17 12.41 5.70
N VAL A 39 -19.55 11.66 6.73
CA VAL A 39 -19.26 10.23 6.86
C VAL A 39 -20.26 9.35 6.10
N GLY A 40 -21.46 9.88 5.83
CA GLY A 40 -22.54 9.17 5.16
C GLY A 40 -23.06 7.99 5.99
N HIS A 41 -23.38 6.88 5.34
CA HIS A 41 -23.90 5.68 6.00
C HIS A 41 -22.82 4.83 6.71
N VAL A 42 -21.55 5.26 6.68
CA VAL A 42 -20.43 4.48 7.24
C VAL A 42 -20.42 4.50 8.77
N ALA A 43 -20.96 5.55 9.39
CA ALA A 43 -21.02 5.68 10.84
C ALA A 43 -22.45 5.84 11.35
N SER A 44 -22.70 5.30 12.53
CA SER A 44 -23.98 5.46 13.22
C SER A 44 -24.15 6.88 13.77
N ASN A 45 -25.39 7.30 13.95
CA ASN A 45 -25.69 8.60 14.57
C ASN A 45 -25.06 8.73 15.96
N ARG A 46 -25.09 7.65 16.75
CA ARG A 46 -24.44 7.59 18.07
C ARG A 46 -22.93 7.87 17.97
N TRP A 47 -22.26 7.31 16.97
CA TRP A 47 -20.84 7.56 16.74
C TRP A 47 -20.59 9.03 16.37
N SER A 48 -21.41 9.60 15.49
CA SER A 48 -21.28 11.01 15.07
C SER A 48 -21.48 11.97 16.23
N LEU A 49 -22.45 11.68 17.11
CA LEU A 49 -22.71 12.45 18.33
C LEU A 49 -21.51 12.42 19.28
N GLU A 50 -20.97 11.23 19.56
CA GLU A 50 -19.78 11.07 20.41
C GLU A 50 -18.58 11.85 19.86
N ARG A 51 -18.44 11.91 18.53
CA ARG A 51 -17.38 12.68 17.86
C ARG A 51 -17.61 14.17 17.95
N SER A 52 -18.85 14.63 17.78
CA SER A 52 -19.25 16.04 17.94
C SER A 52 -18.91 16.54 19.35
N GLN A 53 -19.34 15.81 20.39
CA GLN A 53 -19.08 16.13 21.79
C GLN A 53 -17.60 16.25 22.09
N LYS A 54 -16.81 15.27 21.62
CA LYS A 54 -15.35 15.33 21.73
C LYS A 54 -14.82 16.60 21.06
N LEU A 55 -15.28 16.91 19.84
CA LEU A 55 -14.80 18.02 19.02
C LEU A 55 -15.07 19.37 19.66
N MET A 56 -16.29 19.57 20.16
CA MET A 56 -16.66 20.75 20.93
C MET A 56 -15.83 20.86 22.21
N ALA A 57 -15.70 19.79 23.00
CA ALA A 57 -14.90 19.81 24.23
C ALA A 57 -13.42 20.14 23.97
N ALA A 58 -12.84 19.71 22.85
CA ALA A 58 -11.47 20.12 22.48
C ALA A 58 -11.40 21.56 21.98
N ALA A 59 -12.42 22.04 21.26
CA ALA A 59 -12.52 23.42 20.81
C ALA A 59 -12.62 24.39 22.00
N GLU A 60 -13.37 24.02 23.05
CA GLU A 60 -13.47 24.81 24.29
C GLU A 60 -12.14 24.93 25.02
N ARG A 61 -11.39 23.81 25.10
CA ARG A 61 -10.08 23.73 25.77
C ARG A 61 -8.96 24.41 24.99
N ASN A 62 -9.15 24.67 23.70
CA ASN A 62 -8.13 25.28 22.87
C ASN A 62 -7.98 26.78 23.22
N PRO A 63 -6.82 27.24 23.71
CA PRO A 63 -6.60 28.65 24.01
C PRO A 63 -6.54 29.51 22.74
N PHE A 64 -6.25 28.92 21.57
CA PHE A 64 -6.18 29.60 20.28
C PHE A 64 -7.46 29.37 19.49
N ARG A 65 -8.55 30.05 19.89
CA ARG A 65 -9.87 29.84 19.29
C ARG A 65 -10.01 30.44 17.91
N GLU A 66 -9.31 31.54 17.68
CA GLU A 66 -9.26 32.28 16.42
C GLU A 66 -7.85 32.26 15.84
N THR A 67 -7.74 32.61 14.56
CA THR A 67 -6.45 32.81 13.90
C THR A 67 -5.92 34.22 14.16
N ALA A 68 -4.62 34.36 14.41
CA ALA A 68 -3.97 35.66 14.52
C ALA A 68 -3.89 36.41 13.17
N PHE A 69 -3.90 35.67 12.05
CA PHE A 69 -3.74 36.23 10.71
C PHE A 69 -4.75 35.61 9.73
N PRO A 70 -5.63 36.40 9.08
CA PRO A 70 -6.58 35.89 8.09
C PRO A 70 -5.92 35.14 6.93
N SER A 71 -4.68 35.50 6.57
CA SER A 71 -3.89 34.82 5.53
C SER A 71 -3.64 33.33 5.80
N HIS A 72 -3.62 32.91 7.08
CA HIS A 72 -3.49 31.51 7.44
C HIS A 72 -4.73 30.69 7.07
N LEU A 73 -5.93 31.27 7.16
CA LEU A 73 -7.16 30.58 6.75
C LEU A 73 -7.19 30.38 5.24
N ILE A 74 -6.78 31.40 4.48
CA ILE A 74 -6.66 31.32 3.02
C ILE A 74 -5.67 30.22 2.62
N SER A 75 -4.50 30.18 3.28
CA SER A 75 -3.48 29.15 3.03
C SER A 75 -3.98 27.76 3.38
N LEU A 76 -4.67 27.62 4.52
CA LEU A 76 -5.25 26.37 4.97
C LEU A 76 -6.30 25.85 3.98
N GLU A 77 -7.22 26.70 3.54
CA GLU A 77 -8.22 26.36 2.52
C GLU A 77 -7.56 25.90 1.22
N LEU A 78 -6.55 26.63 0.74
CA LEU A 78 -5.79 26.25 -0.46
C LEU A 78 -5.15 24.86 -0.32
N PHE A 79 -4.48 24.59 0.82
CA PHE A 79 -3.85 23.30 1.05
C PHE A 79 -4.86 22.16 1.17
N ILE A 80 -6.01 22.39 1.82
CA ILE A 80 -7.09 21.40 1.91
C ILE A 80 -7.61 21.07 0.51
N ASN A 81 -7.88 22.09 -0.31
CA ASN A 81 -8.38 21.89 -1.67
C ASN A 81 -7.37 21.14 -2.54
N LEU A 82 -6.08 21.48 -2.45
CA LEU A 82 -5.01 20.76 -3.16
C LEU A 82 -4.93 19.29 -2.75
N LEU A 83 -5.01 19.00 -1.44
CA LEU A 83 -4.99 17.63 -0.93
C LEU A 83 -6.20 16.82 -1.42
N LEU A 84 -7.41 17.41 -1.38
CA LEU A 84 -8.61 16.76 -1.88
C LEU A 84 -8.49 16.46 -3.39
N GLN A 85 -7.99 17.42 -4.18
CA GLN A 85 -7.79 17.24 -5.61
C GLN A 85 -6.75 16.15 -5.91
N TYR A 86 -5.63 16.10 -5.17
CA TYR A 86 -4.64 15.04 -5.32
C TYR A 86 -5.19 13.67 -4.95
N GLN A 87 -6.04 13.57 -3.92
CA GLN A 87 -6.73 12.31 -3.61
C GLN A 87 -7.66 11.86 -4.73
N GLU A 88 -8.34 12.78 -5.40
CA GLU A 88 -9.18 12.47 -6.56
C GLU A 88 -8.33 12.05 -7.77
N HIS A 89 -7.23 12.75 -8.05
CA HIS A 89 -6.32 12.40 -9.13
C HIS A 89 -5.71 11.01 -8.91
N LEU A 90 -5.27 10.69 -7.68
CA LEU A 90 -4.77 9.37 -7.34
C LEU A 90 -5.83 8.28 -7.54
N ALA A 91 -7.07 8.53 -7.11
CA ALA A 91 -8.16 7.58 -7.30
C ALA A 91 -8.50 7.36 -8.79
N LYS A 92 -8.40 8.41 -9.62
CA LYS A 92 -8.57 8.29 -11.08
C LYS A 92 -7.45 7.46 -11.70
N LEU A 93 -6.19 7.73 -11.33
CA LEU A 93 -5.04 6.97 -11.82
C LEU A 93 -5.09 5.50 -11.38
N ASP A 94 -5.44 5.21 -10.13
CA ASP A 94 -5.61 3.84 -9.65
C ASP A 94 -6.64 3.09 -10.52
N LYS A 95 -7.79 3.70 -10.81
CA LYS A 95 -8.82 3.11 -11.69
C LYS A 95 -8.33 2.89 -13.12
N SER A 96 -7.60 3.86 -13.69
CA SER A 96 -7.05 3.71 -15.04
C SER A 96 -6.01 2.60 -15.11
N ILE A 97 -5.17 2.45 -14.07
CA ILE A 97 -4.20 1.35 -13.97
C ILE A 97 -4.92 0.01 -13.87
N GLU A 98 -5.97 -0.09 -13.05
CA GLU A 98 -6.75 -1.33 -12.91
C GLU A 98 -7.44 -1.70 -14.22
N ALA A 99 -8.09 -0.74 -14.90
CA ALA A 99 -8.73 -0.98 -16.19
C ALA A 99 -7.74 -1.47 -17.27
N LEU A 100 -6.58 -0.81 -17.39
CA LEU A 100 -5.54 -1.23 -18.34
C LEU A 100 -4.94 -2.59 -17.98
N ALA A 101 -4.85 -2.91 -16.69
CA ALA A 101 -4.32 -4.20 -16.25
C ALA A 101 -5.33 -5.34 -16.53
N GLU A 102 -6.63 -5.10 -16.38
CA GLU A 102 -7.70 -6.06 -16.68
C GLU A 102 -7.78 -6.42 -18.17
N GLU A 103 -7.25 -5.59 -19.08
CA GLU A 103 -7.12 -5.91 -20.51
C GLU A 103 -6.04 -6.98 -20.78
N LEU A 104 -5.14 -7.24 -19.84
CA LEU A 104 -4.05 -8.20 -19.98
C LEU A 104 -4.45 -9.58 -19.41
N LEU A 105 -4.42 -10.62 -20.24
CA LEU A 105 -4.67 -11.99 -19.79
C LEU A 105 -3.72 -12.42 -18.66
N GLU A 106 -2.50 -11.90 -18.68
CA GLU A 106 -1.45 -12.14 -17.69
C GLU A 106 -1.82 -11.63 -16.29
N TYR A 107 -2.73 -10.65 -16.20
CA TYR A 107 -3.15 -10.05 -14.93
C TYR A 107 -3.89 -11.05 -14.05
N ASP A 108 -4.90 -11.73 -14.60
CA ASP A 108 -5.66 -12.78 -13.90
C ASP A 108 -4.76 -13.97 -13.57
N LEU A 109 -3.86 -14.33 -14.49
CA LEU A 109 -2.90 -15.41 -14.28
C LEU A 109 -1.98 -15.15 -13.08
N ILE A 110 -1.40 -13.95 -12.94
CA ILE A 110 -0.56 -13.64 -11.78
C ILE A 110 -1.40 -13.49 -10.51
N GLN A 111 -2.59 -12.89 -10.59
CA GLN A 111 -3.49 -12.76 -9.42
C GLN A 111 -3.93 -14.10 -8.84
N SER A 112 -3.97 -15.16 -9.66
CA SER A 112 -4.26 -16.52 -9.18
C SER A 112 -3.29 -17.00 -8.09
N ILE A 113 -2.08 -16.41 -7.97
CA ILE A 113 -1.16 -16.69 -6.87
C ILE A 113 -1.66 -15.99 -5.58
N PRO A 114 -2.01 -16.75 -4.52
CA PRO A 114 -2.43 -16.14 -3.27
C PRO A 114 -1.34 -15.24 -2.68
N GLY A 115 -1.71 -14.00 -2.34
CA GLY A 115 -0.79 -12.97 -1.85
C GLY A 115 -0.49 -11.88 -2.87
N ILE A 116 -0.81 -12.09 -4.15
CA ILE A 116 -0.80 -11.04 -5.17
C ILE A 116 -2.21 -10.46 -5.30
N GLY A 117 -2.34 -9.14 -5.15
CA GLY A 117 -3.59 -8.41 -5.40
C GLY A 117 -3.41 -7.38 -6.52
N THR A 118 -4.47 -6.65 -6.86
CA THR A 118 -4.54 -5.75 -8.04
C THR A 118 -3.28 -4.90 -8.26
N LYS A 119 -2.95 -4.05 -7.28
CA LYS A 119 -1.78 -3.15 -7.36
C LYS A 119 -0.45 -3.90 -7.49
N ILE A 120 -0.31 -5.05 -6.82
CA ILE A 120 0.91 -5.86 -6.88
C ILE A 120 1.02 -6.53 -8.26
N ALA A 121 -0.06 -7.08 -8.79
CA ALA A 121 -0.10 -7.69 -10.11
C ALA A 121 0.24 -6.67 -11.20
N ALA A 122 -0.45 -5.52 -11.20
CA ALA A 122 -0.19 -4.43 -12.15
C ALA A 122 1.26 -3.94 -12.09
N THR A 123 1.84 -3.79 -10.88
CA THR A 123 3.25 -3.40 -10.73
C THR A 123 4.21 -4.47 -11.26
N ILE A 124 3.94 -5.76 -11.01
CA ILE A 124 4.79 -6.86 -11.50
C ILE A 124 4.77 -6.89 -13.03
N LEU A 125 3.60 -6.84 -13.65
CA LEU A 125 3.47 -6.84 -15.12
C LEU A 125 4.12 -5.62 -15.76
N ALA A 126 3.87 -4.42 -15.23
CA ALA A 126 4.45 -3.20 -15.76
C ALA A 126 5.99 -3.19 -15.68
N GLU A 127 6.58 -3.80 -14.65
CA GLU A 127 8.03 -3.86 -14.50
C GLU A 127 8.69 -4.97 -15.32
N ILE A 128 8.00 -6.10 -15.51
CA ILE A 128 8.49 -7.21 -16.34
C ILE A 128 8.37 -6.84 -17.83
N GLY A 129 7.23 -6.30 -18.23
CA GLY A 129 6.82 -6.20 -19.62
C GLY A 129 6.56 -7.58 -20.22
N GLU A 130 6.95 -7.77 -21.48
CA GLU A 130 6.90 -9.07 -22.15
C GLU A 130 7.82 -10.09 -21.47
N ILE A 131 7.27 -11.24 -21.08
CA ILE A 131 8.04 -12.29 -20.39
C ILE A 131 9.15 -12.89 -21.25
N ASP A 132 8.96 -12.88 -22.58
CA ASP A 132 9.86 -13.50 -23.56
C ASP A 132 11.22 -12.80 -23.67
N ARG A 133 11.36 -11.59 -23.11
CA ARG A 133 12.67 -10.93 -22.95
C ARG A 133 13.61 -11.68 -21.98
N PHE A 134 13.08 -12.64 -21.23
CA PHE A 134 13.82 -13.46 -20.29
C PHE A 134 13.82 -14.93 -20.74
N ASP A 135 14.92 -15.41 -21.31
CA ASP A 135 15.05 -16.83 -21.69
C ASP A 135 15.03 -17.81 -20.50
N HIS A 136 15.16 -17.30 -19.27
CA HIS A 136 15.11 -18.11 -18.06
C HIS A 136 14.71 -17.28 -16.84
N ALA A 137 13.91 -17.86 -15.93
CA ALA A 137 13.58 -17.29 -14.62
C ALA A 137 14.78 -16.69 -13.84
N LYS A 138 16.00 -17.26 -13.95
CA LYS A 138 17.20 -16.72 -13.29
C LYS A 138 17.57 -15.32 -13.79
N LYS A 139 17.32 -15.01 -15.08
CA LYS A 139 17.50 -13.66 -15.63
C LYS A 139 16.50 -12.68 -15.00
N LEU A 140 15.26 -13.12 -14.78
CA LEU A 140 14.25 -12.33 -14.05
C LEU A 140 14.63 -12.12 -12.57
N VAL A 141 15.20 -13.13 -11.90
CA VAL A 141 15.75 -13.01 -10.54
C VAL A 141 16.86 -11.95 -10.47
N ALA A 142 17.78 -11.95 -11.44
CA ALA A 142 18.84 -10.94 -11.55
C ALA A 142 18.27 -9.54 -11.87
N PHE A 143 17.27 -9.46 -12.75
CA PHE A 143 16.57 -8.21 -13.06
C PHE A 143 15.78 -7.65 -11.87
N ALA A 144 15.28 -8.49 -10.97
CA ALA A 144 14.71 -8.05 -9.70
C ALA A 144 15.80 -7.66 -8.66
N GLY A 145 17.07 -8.01 -8.90
CA GLY A 145 18.20 -7.70 -8.01
C GLY A 145 18.10 -8.37 -6.64
N ILE A 146 17.52 -9.57 -6.60
CA ILE A 146 17.37 -10.39 -5.38
C ILE A 146 18.37 -11.56 -5.31
N ASP A 147 19.17 -11.75 -6.37
CA ASP A 147 20.25 -12.71 -6.40
C ASP A 147 21.32 -12.33 -5.36
N PRO A 148 21.99 -13.31 -4.74
CA PRO A 148 23.06 -13.04 -3.79
C PRO A 148 24.25 -12.41 -4.51
N SER A 149 24.76 -11.32 -3.95
CA SER A 149 26.03 -10.73 -4.38
C SER A 149 27.18 -11.71 -4.19
N VAL A 150 28.17 -11.65 -5.07
CA VAL A 150 29.44 -12.36 -4.91
C VAL A 150 30.48 -11.32 -4.54
N PHE A 151 31.03 -11.40 -3.33
CA PHE A 151 32.20 -10.62 -2.93
C PHE A 151 33.36 -11.60 -2.73
N SER A 152 34.19 -11.70 -3.76
CA SER A 152 35.40 -12.52 -3.74
C SER A 152 36.58 -11.71 -4.25
N SER A 153 37.68 -11.71 -3.50
CA SER A 153 38.94 -11.09 -3.88
C SER A 153 40.04 -12.12 -3.71
N GLY A 154 40.34 -12.91 -4.74
CA GLY A 154 41.46 -13.87 -4.86
C GLY A 154 41.71 -14.85 -3.70
N LYS A 155 42.06 -14.31 -2.53
CA LYS A 155 42.29 -15.00 -1.24
C LYS A 155 41.09 -14.96 -0.28
N PHE A 156 40.01 -14.25 -0.60
CA PHE A 156 38.85 -14.10 0.30
C PHE A 156 37.53 -14.31 -0.46
N THR A 157 36.64 -15.11 0.12
CA THR A 157 35.24 -15.23 -0.33
C THR A 157 34.36 -14.96 0.88
N ALA A 158 33.52 -13.93 0.79
CA ALA A 158 32.65 -13.55 1.90
C ALA A 158 31.65 -14.67 2.25
N THR A 159 31.55 -14.99 3.54
CA THR A 159 30.62 -16.02 4.07
C THR A 159 29.17 -15.51 4.16
N ARG A 160 28.97 -14.18 4.10
CA ARG A 160 27.67 -13.54 4.29
C ARG A 160 27.40 -12.52 3.19
N ASN A 161 26.67 -12.96 2.18
CA ASN A 161 26.34 -12.14 1.02
C ASN A 161 24.96 -11.47 1.18
N THR A 162 24.86 -10.21 0.73
CA THR A 162 23.58 -9.50 0.60
C THR A 162 23.01 -9.68 -0.80
N ILE A 163 21.75 -9.33 -1.01
CA ILE A 163 21.21 -9.24 -2.38
C ILE A 163 21.93 -8.14 -3.18
N THR A 164 22.05 -8.30 -4.49
CA THR A 164 22.78 -7.36 -5.37
C THR A 164 22.15 -5.97 -5.46
N LYS A 165 20.82 -5.90 -5.41
CA LYS A 165 20.03 -4.66 -5.59
C LYS A 165 20.20 -3.92 -6.91
N ARG A 166 20.94 -4.46 -7.89
CA ARG A 166 21.25 -3.82 -9.18
C ARG A 166 20.03 -3.69 -10.12
N GLY A 167 19.01 -4.51 -9.89
CA GLY A 167 17.78 -4.56 -10.68
C GLY A 167 16.66 -3.65 -10.18
N SER A 168 15.45 -3.82 -10.75
CA SER A 168 14.28 -2.98 -10.46
C SER A 168 13.92 -2.98 -8.96
N ARG A 169 13.97 -1.79 -8.35
CA ARG A 169 13.53 -1.57 -6.97
C ARG A 169 12.01 -1.76 -6.83
N ARG A 170 11.23 -1.37 -7.84
CA ARG A 170 9.77 -1.44 -7.83
C ARG A 170 9.31 -2.90 -7.89
N LEU A 171 9.83 -3.68 -8.84
CA LEU A 171 9.55 -5.12 -8.96
C LEU A 171 9.89 -5.86 -7.67
N ARG A 172 11.10 -5.64 -7.14
CA ARG A 172 11.54 -6.27 -5.88
C ARG A 172 10.64 -5.90 -4.70
N THR A 173 10.18 -4.66 -4.62
CA THR A 173 9.26 -4.21 -3.56
C THR A 173 7.92 -4.91 -3.70
N ALA A 174 7.35 -4.96 -4.92
CA ALA A 174 6.08 -5.64 -5.19
C ALA A 174 6.15 -7.13 -4.84
N LEU A 175 7.20 -7.84 -5.27
CA LEU A 175 7.39 -9.26 -4.96
C LEU A 175 7.59 -9.52 -3.45
N TYR A 176 8.31 -8.65 -2.75
CA TYR A 176 8.46 -8.74 -1.30
C TYR A 176 7.12 -8.57 -0.59
N GLN A 177 6.29 -7.61 -1.02
CA GLN A 177 4.94 -7.43 -0.48
C GLN A 177 4.03 -8.62 -0.82
N ALA A 178 4.12 -9.17 -2.04
CA ALA A 178 3.37 -10.36 -2.44
C ALA A 178 3.62 -11.53 -1.48
N VAL A 179 4.90 -11.81 -1.18
CA VAL A 179 5.29 -12.86 -0.23
C VAL A 179 4.76 -12.54 1.17
N ARG A 180 4.89 -11.31 1.66
CA ARG A 180 4.37 -10.93 2.99
C ARG A 180 2.86 -11.10 3.08
N CYS A 181 2.13 -10.70 2.06
CA CYS A 181 0.69 -10.89 1.96
C CYS A 181 0.30 -12.37 1.90
N GLY A 182 1.06 -13.19 1.16
CA GLY A 182 0.87 -14.64 1.11
C GLY A 182 1.17 -15.35 2.44
N LEU A 183 2.15 -14.87 3.19
CA LEU A 183 2.50 -15.41 4.52
C LEU A 183 1.50 -14.99 5.60
N ARG A 184 0.90 -13.80 5.48
CA ARG A 184 -0.11 -13.29 6.42
C ARG A 184 -1.29 -14.26 6.47
N SER A 185 -1.61 -14.74 7.67
CA SER A 185 -2.68 -15.72 7.90
C SER A 185 -2.59 -16.96 7.00
N SER A 186 -1.39 -17.32 6.54
CA SER A 186 -1.14 -18.48 5.67
C SER A 186 -1.98 -18.51 4.39
N ARG A 187 -2.30 -17.35 3.82
CA ARG A 187 -3.07 -17.23 2.56
C ARG A 187 -2.47 -18.03 1.41
N ASN A 188 -1.14 -18.15 1.36
CA ASN A 188 -0.43 -19.00 0.42
C ASN A 188 0.28 -20.16 1.16
N LYS A 189 -0.35 -21.33 1.17
CA LYS A 189 0.16 -22.53 1.85
C LYS A 189 1.53 -22.98 1.31
N LYS A 190 1.74 -22.92 -0.02
CA LYS A 190 3.00 -23.32 -0.66
C LYS A 190 4.17 -22.40 -0.27
N ILE A 191 3.96 -21.07 -0.28
CA ILE A 191 4.97 -20.12 0.20
C ILE A 191 5.21 -20.30 1.69
N ARG A 192 4.15 -20.51 2.48
CA ARG A 192 4.27 -20.71 3.92
C ARG A 192 5.11 -21.93 4.27
N ALA A 193 4.84 -23.08 3.65
CA ALA A 193 5.63 -24.29 3.84
C ALA A 193 7.10 -24.08 3.46
N TYR A 194 7.37 -23.39 2.34
CA TYR A 194 8.74 -23.07 1.93
C TYR A 194 9.44 -22.13 2.91
N TYR A 195 8.72 -21.11 3.40
CA TYR A 195 9.23 -20.18 4.42
C TYR A 195 9.58 -20.90 5.71
N ASP A 196 8.68 -21.73 6.23
CA ASP A 196 8.88 -22.47 7.49
C ASP A 196 10.05 -23.44 7.35
N LYS A 197 10.20 -24.11 6.20
CA LYS A 197 11.40 -24.91 5.88
C LYS A 197 12.68 -24.07 5.96
N LYS A 198 12.71 -22.88 5.36
CA LYS A 198 13.88 -21.99 5.42
C LYS A 198 14.17 -21.49 6.83
N ARG A 199 13.15 -21.27 7.65
CA ARG A 199 13.32 -20.93 9.07
C ARG A 199 13.89 -22.11 9.87
N ALA A 200 13.44 -23.34 9.61
CA ALA A 200 13.98 -24.55 10.23
C ALA A 200 15.45 -24.82 9.84
N GLU A 201 15.87 -24.45 8.62
CA GLU A 201 17.28 -24.44 8.18
C GLU A 201 18.14 -23.35 8.88
N GLY A 202 17.59 -22.64 9.88
CA GLY A 202 18.30 -21.58 10.63
C GLY A 202 18.41 -20.24 9.89
N LYS A 203 17.73 -20.05 8.75
CA LYS A 203 17.82 -18.78 8.00
C LYS A 203 17.10 -17.66 8.77
N PRO A 204 17.71 -16.47 8.93
CA PRO A 204 17.05 -15.30 9.50
C PRO A 204 15.78 -14.90 8.73
N PHE A 205 14.85 -14.21 9.40
CA PHE A 205 13.54 -13.82 8.85
C PHE A 205 13.65 -13.23 7.43
N LYS A 206 14.45 -12.16 7.25
CA LYS A 206 14.59 -11.48 5.96
C LYS A 206 15.18 -12.39 4.88
N VAL A 207 16.10 -13.29 5.25
CA VAL A 207 16.73 -14.23 4.31
C VAL A 207 15.72 -15.28 3.85
N ALA A 208 14.91 -15.81 4.78
CA ALA A 208 13.82 -16.73 4.45
C ALA A 208 12.77 -16.07 3.54
N VAL A 209 12.39 -14.83 3.81
CA VAL A 209 11.46 -14.08 2.94
C VAL A 209 12.05 -13.87 1.55
N ILE A 210 13.32 -13.47 1.42
CA ILE A 210 13.96 -13.30 0.10
C ILE A 210 14.07 -14.64 -0.66
N ALA A 211 14.28 -15.75 0.04
CA ALA A 211 14.22 -17.08 -0.58
C ALA A 211 12.82 -17.37 -1.14
N CYS A 212 11.76 -17.02 -0.41
CA CYS A 212 10.38 -17.10 -0.91
C CYS A 212 10.12 -16.17 -2.10
N VAL A 213 10.69 -14.96 -2.10
CA VAL A 213 10.61 -14.02 -3.24
C VAL A 213 11.25 -14.65 -4.48
N ASN A 214 12.42 -15.28 -4.33
CA ASN A 214 13.06 -16.02 -5.42
C ASN A 214 12.16 -17.16 -5.93
N LYS A 215 11.60 -17.97 -5.02
CA LYS A 215 10.65 -19.03 -5.38
C LYS A 215 9.42 -18.48 -6.12
N LEU A 216 8.89 -17.34 -5.69
CA LEU A 216 7.75 -16.66 -6.32
C LEU A 216 8.09 -16.19 -7.74
N ILE A 217 9.28 -15.62 -7.98
CA ILE A 217 9.71 -15.24 -9.34
C ILE A 217 9.68 -16.45 -10.29
N HIS A 218 10.15 -17.61 -9.83
CA HIS A 218 10.12 -18.83 -10.64
C HIS A 218 8.68 -19.26 -10.98
N TRP A 219 7.72 -19.06 -10.08
CA TRP A 219 6.32 -19.34 -10.37
C TRP A 219 5.72 -18.34 -11.36
N ILE A 220 5.98 -17.05 -11.16
CA ILE A 220 5.52 -15.99 -12.08
C ILE A 220 6.06 -16.27 -13.49
N TYR A 221 7.35 -16.55 -13.61
CA TYR A 221 7.96 -16.91 -14.89
C TYR A 221 7.25 -18.09 -15.55
N ALA A 222 7.05 -19.19 -14.81
CA ALA A 222 6.39 -20.37 -15.35
C ALA A 222 4.92 -20.12 -15.76
N ILE A 223 4.17 -19.36 -14.97
CA ILE A 223 2.77 -19.00 -15.24
C ILE A 223 2.67 -18.15 -16.50
N LEU A 224 3.51 -17.12 -16.62
CA LEU A 224 3.49 -16.21 -17.77
C LEU A 224 3.92 -16.92 -19.05
N THR A 225 4.96 -17.76 -19.00
CA THR A 225 5.42 -18.51 -20.19
C THR A 225 4.44 -19.61 -20.60
N LYS A 226 3.81 -20.30 -19.64
CA LYS A 226 2.86 -21.40 -19.94
C LYS A 226 1.42 -20.95 -20.14
N LYS A 227 1.10 -19.71 -19.74
CA LYS A 227 -0.25 -19.15 -19.73
C LYS A 227 -1.26 -20.01 -18.96
N GLU A 228 -0.80 -20.60 -17.85
CA GLU A 228 -1.62 -21.44 -16.95
C GLU A 228 -1.70 -20.83 -15.56
N PRO A 229 -2.89 -20.83 -14.91
CA PRO A 229 -3.05 -20.26 -13.58
C PRO A 229 -2.30 -21.07 -12.51
N PHE A 230 -2.05 -20.42 -11.36
CA PHE A 230 -1.38 -21.04 -10.22
C PHE A 230 -2.24 -22.15 -9.61
N ARG A 231 -1.70 -23.38 -9.63
CA ARG A 231 -2.35 -24.53 -8.99
C ARG A 231 -2.08 -24.54 -7.50
N VAL A 232 -3.11 -24.67 -6.68
CA VAL A 232 -3.01 -24.61 -5.21
C VAL A 232 -2.67 -25.97 -4.59
N ASP A 233 -2.84 -27.06 -5.33
CA ASP A 233 -2.68 -28.46 -4.90
C ASP A 233 -1.27 -28.84 -4.45
#